data_AF-A0A4U1C9F9-F1
#
_entry.id   AF-A0A4U1C9F9-F1
#
_cell.length_a   1.000
_cell.length_b   1.000
_cell.length_c   1.000
_cell.angle_alpha   90.00
_cell.angle_beta   90.00
_cell.angle_gamma   90.00
#
_symmetry.space_group_name_H-M   'P 1'
#
loop_
_entity.id
_entity.type
_entity.pdbx_description
1 polymer ?
#
loop_
_entity_poly.entity_id
_entity_poly.type
_entity_poly.pdbx_seq_one_letter_code
_entity_poly.pdbx_strand_id
1 'polypeptide(L)'
;MKIFASLATIVLLSFAPKTDKPKPTKAQLYVANYENVLGTSLEFKFTATTEADAENAEKAALKEIDRLSAVLSAYDQNSEFNNWMRHELNKPVKVSAELFNMLSLFDDWKKRTSGALNASAAVANQLWTAAASKNVLPSKAQLLTAVSLMQQKHYQLDKKNLTATRLTNVPLVMNTFAKSYIINLACDAALKSADITSAVVNIGGDLVIKGDVLDAVNVTNPLANAENNTPLAQLLVSNKAIATSGNYRRGNQIGKEWYAHIIDPRTAKPVVGVISATVIANNATDAGALATAFNVLSLSEAQNLAATIEGVAYLVVTKGGKMVESKNWNLFVDRSKKEEKNNVQAIMVGSEKAWDPKYELTINFEFNKIAGNSHRPFTAIWVENDKKEAVRNLALWFNKARWVPDLRNWYKINSVKFKADNKNYASVTGATRNPGKYTVKWDGKTDNGEFVPQGNYTINIETSKEHGTDEILRQTMELKKATKKVSNKGNVEISNVTFDFRKK
;
A
#
# COMPACT_ATOMS: atom_id res chain seq x y z
N MET A 1 41.20 17.73 86.14
CA MET A 1 41.38 18.22 84.76
C MET A 1 41.32 17.02 83.83
N LYS A 2 40.57 17.12 82.72
CA LYS A 2 40.17 16.07 81.74
C LYS A 2 38.81 15.40 82.01
N ILE A 3 37.82 16.00 81.35
CA ILE A 3 36.46 15.53 81.06
C ILE A 3 36.58 14.50 79.92
N PHE A 4 35.93 13.34 80.02
CA PHE A 4 35.68 12.46 78.88
C PHE A 4 34.17 12.24 78.77
N ALA A 5 33.58 12.93 77.79
CA ALA A 5 32.19 12.79 77.38
C ALA A 5 32.06 11.61 76.41
N SER A 6 31.09 10.72 76.66
CA SER A 6 30.68 9.66 75.75
C SER A 6 29.99 10.26 74.53
N LEU A 7 30.53 9.99 73.34
CA LEU A 7 29.93 10.34 72.06
C LEU A 7 29.02 9.18 71.62
N ALA A 8 27.70 9.38 71.68
CA ALA A 8 26.73 8.46 71.11
C ALA A 8 26.60 8.72 69.60
N THR A 9 27.00 7.74 68.78
CA THR A 9 26.84 7.80 67.32
C THR A 9 25.41 7.41 66.94
N ILE A 10 24.61 8.40 66.53
CA ILE A 10 23.29 8.18 65.93
C ILE A 10 23.49 7.75 64.47
N VAL A 11 23.16 6.50 64.15
CA VAL A 11 23.11 6.00 62.77
C VAL A 11 21.76 6.42 62.16
N LEU A 12 21.79 7.46 61.32
CA LEU A 12 20.67 7.84 60.46
C LEU A 12 20.56 6.84 59.29
N LEU A 13 19.61 5.91 59.39
CA LEU A 13 19.19 5.06 58.27
C LEU A 13 18.43 5.91 57.25
N SER A 14 19.12 6.31 56.19
CA SER A 14 18.53 6.92 55.01
C SER A 14 17.70 5.88 54.22
N PHE A 15 16.37 5.90 54.41
CA PHE A 15 15.44 5.24 53.50
C PHE A 15 15.41 6.00 52.17
N ALA A 16 16.30 5.62 51.24
CA ALA A 16 16.09 5.94 49.84
C ALA A 16 14.89 5.14 49.34
N PRO A 17 13.86 5.75 48.72
CA PRO A 17 12.81 4.99 48.06
C PRO A 17 13.48 4.13 46.98
N LYS A 18 13.29 2.81 47.06
CA LYS A 18 13.64 1.91 45.96
C LYS A 18 12.91 2.43 44.73
N THR A 19 13.65 3.01 43.80
CA THR A 19 13.16 3.20 42.44
C THR A 19 12.99 1.80 41.88
N ASP A 20 11.76 1.28 41.95
CA ASP A 20 11.40 0.08 41.23
C ASP A 20 11.81 0.32 39.77
N LYS A 21 12.80 -0.44 39.30
CA LYS A 21 13.12 -0.45 37.87
C LYS A 21 11.80 -0.77 37.16
N PRO A 22 11.36 0.05 36.19
CA PRO A 22 10.14 -0.24 35.47
C PRO A 22 10.24 -1.65 34.92
N LYS A 23 9.21 -2.48 35.19
CA LYS A 23 9.13 -3.86 34.67
C LYS A 23 9.46 -3.83 33.17
N PRO A 24 10.27 -4.76 32.66
CA PRO A 24 10.60 -4.80 31.23
C PRO A 24 9.29 -4.81 30.45
N THR A 25 9.07 -3.74 29.69
CA THR A 25 7.84 -3.56 28.93
C THR A 25 7.93 -4.53 27.76
N LYS A 26 7.02 -5.51 27.72
CA LYS A 26 6.97 -6.48 26.62
C LYS A 26 6.87 -5.71 25.30
N ALA A 27 7.70 -6.05 24.32
CA ALA A 27 7.66 -5.42 23.01
C ALA A 27 6.26 -5.47 22.39
N GLN A 28 5.84 -4.36 21.79
CA GLN A 28 4.51 -4.18 21.23
C GLN A 28 4.60 -3.68 19.79
N LEU A 29 3.56 -3.94 19.01
CA LEU A 29 3.44 -3.45 17.65
C LEU A 29 2.91 -2.01 17.64
N TYR A 30 3.65 -1.12 17.00
CA TYR A 30 3.28 0.27 16.73
C TYR A 30 3.00 0.42 15.25
N VAL A 31 1.83 0.96 14.90
CA VAL A 31 1.40 1.14 13.51
C VAL A 31 1.24 2.62 13.20
N ALA A 32 1.71 3.06 12.03
CA ALA A 32 1.54 4.42 11.55
C ALA A 32 1.15 4.43 10.07
N ASN A 33 0.19 5.26 9.68
CA ASN A 33 -0.26 5.38 8.30
C ASN A 33 -0.13 6.83 7.82
N TYR A 34 0.29 7.01 6.57
CA TYR A 34 0.50 8.28 5.90
C TYR A 34 -0.13 8.28 4.51
N GLU A 35 -0.47 9.46 4.02
CA GLU A 35 -0.90 9.71 2.65
C GLU A 35 0.11 10.53 1.87
N ASN A 36 0.07 10.43 0.54
CA ASN A 36 0.90 11.21 -0.39
C ASN A 36 2.41 10.96 -0.32
N VAL A 37 2.86 9.85 0.27
CA VAL A 37 4.27 9.45 0.27
C VAL A 37 4.58 8.70 -1.02
N LEU A 38 5.59 9.17 -1.78
CA LEU A 38 5.92 8.67 -3.12
C LEU A 38 4.71 8.59 -4.08
N GLY A 39 3.75 9.51 -3.92
CA GLY A 39 2.52 9.53 -4.73
C GLY A 39 1.55 8.39 -4.43
N THR A 40 1.55 7.86 -3.21
CA THR A 40 0.61 6.84 -2.72
C THR A 40 0.51 6.86 -1.18
N SER A 41 -0.08 5.83 -0.56
CA SER A 41 -0.18 5.68 0.90
C SER A 41 1.00 4.87 1.46
N LEU A 42 1.40 5.18 2.69
CA LEU A 42 2.47 4.51 3.42
C LEU A 42 1.92 3.93 4.73
N GLU A 43 2.33 2.72 5.08
CA GLU A 43 2.11 2.07 6.37
C GLU A 43 3.47 1.65 6.96
N PHE A 44 3.64 1.94 8.25
CA PHE A 44 4.72 1.41 9.08
C PHE A 44 4.15 0.48 10.13
N LYS A 45 4.88 -0.59 10.42
CA LYS A 45 4.72 -1.36 11.65
C LYS A 45 6.09 -1.62 12.28
N PHE A 46 6.26 -1.19 13.53
CA PHE A 46 7.49 -1.40 14.29
C PHE A 46 7.20 -2.18 15.56
N THR A 47 8.01 -3.18 15.87
CA THR A 47 7.93 -3.87 17.17
C THR A 47 8.99 -3.28 18.08
N ALA A 48 8.55 -2.59 19.13
CA ALA A 48 9.42 -1.83 20.03
C ALA A 48 9.01 -2.04 21.49
N THR A 49 9.96 -1.86 22.43
CA THR A 49 9.67 -1.89 23.88
C THR A 49 9.11 -0.57 24.37
N THR A 50 9.48 0.54 23.73
CA THR A 50 8.98 1.88 24.02
C THR A 50 8.40 2.55 22.79
N GLU A 51 7.49 3.50 23.01
CA GLU A 51 6.94 4.32 21.94
C GLU A 51 7.98 5.27 21.36
N ALA A 52 8.90 5.78 22.18
CA ALA A 52 9.97 6.66 21.73
C ALA A 52 10.87 5.98 20.69
N ASP A 53 11.16 4.69 20.87
CA ASP A 53 11.92 3.90 19.89
C ASP A 53 11.15 3.74 18.57
N ALA A 54 9.85 3.46 18.63
CA ALA A 54 9.01 3.39 17.44
C ALA A 54 8.94 4.74 16.71
N GLU A 55 8.82 5.85 17.43
CA GLU A 55 8.81 7.20 16.85
C GLU A 55 10.16 7.59 16.24
N ASN A 56 11.28 7.16 16.83
CA ASN A 56 12.61 7.38 16.27
C ASN A 56 12.81 6.56 14.98
N ALA A 57 12.38 5.30 14.98
CA ALA A 57 12.37 4.44 13.80
C ALA A 57 11.53 5.03 12.66
N GLU A 58 10.34 5.53 12.98
CA GLU A 58 9.44 6.21 12.06
C GLU A 58 10.08 7.45 11.43
N LYS A 59 10.67 8.33 12.24
CA LYS A 59 11.39 9.52 11.75
C LYS A 59 12.57 9.16 10.84
N ALA A 60 13.33 8.13 11.20
CA ALA A 60 14.47 7.69 10.40
C ALA A 60 14.03 7.11 9.05
N ALA A 61 12.97 6.29 9.03
CA ALA A 61 12.41 5.75 7.80
C ALA A 61 11.86 6.84 6.89
N LEU A 62 11.08 7.79 7.41
CA LEU A 62 10.56 8.92 6.63
C LEU A 62 11.68 9.77 6.04
N LYS A 63 12.68 10.11 6.86
CA LYS A 63 13.83 10.89 6.40
C LYS A 63 14.56 10.19 5.25
N GLU A 64 14.72 8.87 5.32
CA GLU A 64 15.37 8.10 4.25
C GLU A 64 14.49 8.02 2.98
N ILE A 65 13.17 7.88 3.13
CA ILE A 65 12.23 7.95 2.01
C ILE A 65 12.33 9.32 1.32
N ASP A 66 12.32 10.42 2.07
CA ASP A 66 12.39 11.78 1.53
C ASP A 66 13.74 12.03 0.85
N ARG A 67 14.84 11.60 1.46
CA ARG A 67 16.19 11.70 0.87
C ARG A 67 16.27 10.95 -0.46
N LEU A 68 15.79 9.71 -0.51
CA LEU A 68 15.83 8.92 -1.74
C LEU A 68 14.83 9.42 -2.79
N SER A 69 13.70 9.99 -2.38
CA SER A 69 12.77 10.67 -3.28
C SER A 69 13.45 11.85 -3.98
N ALA A 70 14.20 12.67 -3.23
CA ALA A 70 14.99 13.77 -3.77
C ALA A 70 16.11 13.32 -4.73
N VAL A 71 16.48 12.03 -4.72
CA VAL A 71 17.45 11.46 -5.68
C VAL A 71 16.75 10.85 -6.88
N LEU A 72 15.75 9.99 -6.65
CA LEU A 72 15.24 9.02 -7.63
C LEU A 72 13.90 9.43 -8.28
N SER A 73 13.22 10.46 -7.77
CA SER A 73 11.87 10.80 -8.22
C SER A 73 11.85 11.31 -9.67
N ALA A 74 11.17 10.60 -10.55
CA ALA A 74 10.90 11.07 -11.91
C ALA A 74 9.89 12.25 -11.95
N TYR A 75 9.18 12.53 -10.86
CA TYR A 75 8.15 13.57 -10.79
C TYR A 75 8.69 14.89 -10.21
N ASP A 76 9.67 14.81 -9.31
CA ASP A 76 10.29 16.00 -8.74
C ASP A 76 11.31 16.57 -9.74
N GLN A 77 11.00 17.76 -10.26
CA GLN A 77 11.86 18.46 -11.21
C GLN A 77 13.22 18.81 -10.62
N ASN A 78 13.35 18.89 -9.28
CA ASN A 78 14.60 19.22 -8.60
C ASN A 78 15.38 17.97 -8.15
N SER A 79 14.85 16.77 -8.38
CA SER A 79 15.56 15.54 -8.02
C SER A 79 16.87 15.41 -8.77
N GLU A 80 17.83 14.69 -8.18
CA GLU A 80 19.10 14.38 -8.83
C GLU A 80 18.90 13.70 -10.19
N PHE A 81 17.97 12.74 -10.29
CA PHE A 81 17.62 12.08 -11.54
C PHE A 81 17.14 13.07 -12.62
N ASN A 82 16.23 13.99 -12.29
CA ASN A 82 15.74 14.98 -13.26
C ASN A 82 16.82 16.01 -13.62
N ASN A 83 17.68 16.40 -12.68
CA ASN A 83 18.84 17.23 -12.96
C ASN A 83 19.77 16.53 -13.96
N TRP A 84 20.12 15.26 -13.70
CA TRP A 84 20.90 14.41 -14.61
C TRP A 84 20.26 14.32 -16.00
N MET A 85 18.94 14.10 -16.08
CA MET A 85 18.20 14.07 -17.35
C MET A 85 18.20 15.40 -18.14
N ARG A 86 18.60 16.52 -17.53
CA ARG A 86 18.78 17.82 -18.21
C ARG A 86 20.23 18.14 -18.58
N HIS A 87 21.20 17.38 -18.06
CA HIS A 87 22.60 17.57 -18.43
C HIS A 87 22.84 17.26 -19.92
N GLU A 88 23.89 17.90 -20.46
CA GLU A 88 24.33 17.73 -21.83
C GLU A 88 24.65 16.27 -22.17
N LEU A 89 24.37 15.90 -23.42
CA LEU A 89 24.70 14.58 -23.93
C LEU A 89 26.21 14.40 -24.07
N ASN A 90 26.65 13.14 -23.98
CA ASN A 90 28.02 12.68 -24.17
C ASN A 90 29.06 13.29 -23.22
N LYS A 91 28.61 13.87 -22.09
CA LYS A 91 29.49 14.34 -21.01
C LYS A 91 29.30 13.48 -19.75
N PRO A 92 30.38 13.03 -19.10
CA PRO A 92 30.28 12.32 -17.83
C PRO A 92 29.82 13.29 -16.73
N VAL A 93 28.79 12.90 -16.00
CA VAL A 93 28.27 13.65 -14.86
C VAL A 93 28.44 12.80 -13.61
N LYS A 94 29.05 13.36 -12.56
CA LYS A 94 29.14 12.69 -11.27
C LYS A 94 27.75 12.57 -10.65
N VAL A 95 27.41 11.38 -10.19
CA VAL A 95 26.11 11.07 -9.57
C VAL A 95 26.31 10.41 -8.21
N SER A 96 25.27 10.41 -7.39
CA SER A 96 25.21 9.65 -6.14
C SER A 96 25.30 8.16 -6.40
N ALA A 97 25.71 7.41 -5.36
CA ALA A 97 25.75 5.96 -5.42
C ALA A 97 24.36 5.37 -5.68
N GLU A 98 23.31 5.99 -5.14
CA GLU A 98 21.93 5.53 -5.28
C GLU A 98 21.40 5.72 -6.70
N LEU A 99 21.63 6.88 -7.33
CA LEU A 99 21.26 7.07 -8.73
C LEU A 99 22.07 6.14 -9.65
N PHE A 100 23.38 6.01 -9.41
CA PHE A 100 24.24 5.08 -10.15
C PHE A 100 23.73 3.63 -10.06
N ASN A 101 23.43 3.17 -8.85
CA ASN A 101 22.94 1.82 -8.60
C ASN A 101 21.57 1.60 -9.26
N MET A 102 20.67 2.58 -9.21
CA MET A 102 19.37 2.47 -9.87
C MET A 102 19.51 2.34 -11.39
N LEU A 103 20.36 3.16 -12.02
CA LEU A 103 20.69 3.05 -13.45
C LEU A 103 21.26 1.66 -13.77
N SER A 104 22.24 1.19 -12.99
CA SER A 104 22.84 -0.14 -13.19
C SER A 104 21.80 -1.26 -13.09
N LEU A 105 20.89 -1.19 -12.11
CA LEU A 105 19.82 -2.17 -11.94
C LEU A 105 18.87 -2.19 -13.15
N PHE A 106 18.57 -1.03 -13.75
CA PHE A 106 17.75 -0.99 -14.97
C PHE A 106 18.44 -1.63 -16.17
N ASP A 107 19.75 -1.43 -16.33
CA ASP A 107 20.53 -2.11 -17.38
C ASP A 107 20.53 -3.63 -17.18
N ASP A 108 20.70 -4.10 -15.94
CA ASP A 108 20.71 -5.52 -15.62
C ASP A 108 19.33 -6.17 -15.81
N TRP A 109 18.28 -5.53 -15.32
CA TRP A 109 16.91 -6.02 -15.50
C TRP A 109 16.45 -5.98 -16.95
N LYS A 110 16.87 -4.98 -17.74
CA LYS A 110 16.63 -4.95 -19.19
C LYS A 110 17.23 -6.17 -19.88
N LYS A 111 18.44 -6.58 -19.50
CA LYS A 111 19.08 -7.80 -20.04
C LYS A 111 18.35 -9.07 -19.58
N ARG A 112 18.12 -9.22 -18.26
CA ARG A 112 17.48 -10.41 -17.65
C ARG A 112 16.08 -10.69 -18.18
N THR A 113 15.37 -9.65 -18.59
CA THR A 113 13.98 -9.73 -19.08
C THR A 113 13.87 -9.60 -20.60
N SER A 114 15.00 -9.62 -21.32
CA SER A 114 15.04 -9.42 -22.77
C SER A 114 14.28 -8.18 -23.24
N GLY A 115 14.37 -7.09 -22.46
CA GLY A 115 13.76 -5.80 -22.75
C GLY A 115 12.31 -5.63 -22.27
N ALA A 116 11.71 -6.61 -21.60
CA ALA A 116 10.37 -6.44 -21.03
C ALA A 116 10.33 -5.40 -19.91
N LEU A 117 11.42 -5.24 -19.16
CA LEU A 117 11.68 -4.07 -18.32
C LEU A 117 12.66 -3.14 -19.04
N ASN A 118 12.29 -1.87 -19.17
CA ASN A 118 13.15 -0.89 -19.83
C ASN A 118 12.84 0.52 -19.32
N ALA A 119 13.85 1.24 -18.83
CA ALA A 119 13.68 2.60 -18.32
C ALA A 119 13.11 3.56 -19.40
N SER A 120 13.39 3.30 -20.68
CA SER A 120 12.87 4.10 -21.79
C SER A 120 11.41 3.81 -22.14
N ALA A 121 10.70 2.93 -21.41
CA ALA A 121 9.26 2.70 -21.58
C ALA A 121 8.43 3.99 -21.51
N ALA A 122 8.99 5.06 -20.93
CA ALA A 122 8.44 6.41 -20.98
C ALA A 122 8.11 6.89 -22.40
N VAL A 123 8.88 6.50 -23.42
CA VAL A 123 8.61 6.84 -24.84
C VAL A 123 7.22 6.35 -25.25
N ALA A 124 6.95 5.06 -25.01
CA ALA A 124 5.66 4.49 -25.35
C ALA A 124 4.55 5.06 -24.47
N ASN A 125 4.80 5.28 -23.17
CA ASN A 125 3.81 5.92 -22.31
C ASN A 125 3.38 7.30 -22.82
N GLN A 126 4.34 8.15 -23.23
CA GLN A 126 4.05 9.45 -23.83
C GLN A 126 3.26 9.32 -25.14
N LEU A 127 3.60 8.34 -25.99
CA LEU A 127 2.87 8.05 -27.22
C LEU A 127 1.39 7.71 -26.94
N TRP A 128 1.13 6.83 -25.97
CA TRP A 128 -0.24 6.43 -25.61
C TRP A 128 -1.03 7.52 -24.90
N THR A 129 -0.38 8.33 -24.06
CA THR A 129 -1.01 9.52 -23.46
C THR A 129 -1.39 10.52 -24.55
N ALA A 130 -0.51 10.80 -25.51
CA ALA A 130 -0.81 11.70 -26.63
C ALA A 130 -1.92 11.15 -27.53
N ALA A 131 -1.95 9.85 -27.77
CA ALA A 131 -3.01 9.16 -28.49
C ALA A 131 -4.38 9.33 -27.80
N ALA A 132 -4.41 9.19 -26.47
CA ALA A 132 -5.61 9.39 -25.68
C ALA A 132 -6.10 10.84 -25.70
N SER A 133 -5.20 11.82 -25.55
CA SER A 133 -5.57 13.24 -25.67
C SER A 133 -6.16 13.60 -27.03
N LYS A 134 -5.73 12.90 -28.10
CA LYS A 134 -6.25 13.08 -29.47
C LYS A 134 -7.43 12.16 -29.78
N ASN A 135 -7.75 11.22 -28.90
CA ASN A 135 -8.72 10.15 -29.11
C ASN A 135 -8.48 9.33 -30.39
N VAL A 136 -7.20 9.09 -30.73
CA VAL A 136 -6.78 8.36 -31.95
C VAL A 136 -5.67 7.39 -31.59
N LEU A 137 -5.80 6.13 -32.01
CA LEU A 137 -4.80 5.09 -31.72
C LEU A 137 -3.45 5.37 -32.41
N PRO A 138 -2.32 5.00 -31.77
CA PRO A 138 -1.01 5.08 -32.42
C PRO A 138 -0.97 4.24 -33.71
N SER A 139 -0.41 4.81 -34.78
CA SER A 139 -0.20 4.08 -36.03
C SER A 139 0.92 3.05 -35.88
N LYS A 140 0.92 2.04 -36.76
CA LYS A 140 2.01 1.03 -36.81
C LYS A 140 3.39 1.68 -36.94
N ALA A 141 3.50 2.74 -37.74
CA ALA A 141 4.76 3.48 -37.90
C ALA A 141 5.19 4.16 -36.60
N GLN A 142 4.27 4.79 -35.88
CA GLN A 142 4.58 5.41 -34.58
C GLN A 142 5.04 4.39 -33.53
N LEU A 143 4.40 3.21 -33.50
CA LEU A 143 4.79 2.12 -32.61
C LEU A 143 6.20 1.60 -32.94
N LEU A 144 6.51 1.39 -34.22
CA LEU A 144 7.85 0.95 -34.66
C LEU A 144 8.93 1.98 -34.31
N THR A 145 8.67 3.26 -34.51
CA THR A 145 9.57 4.34 -34.09
C THR A 145 9.80 4.32 -32.59
N ALA A 146 8.73 4.17 -31.79
CA ALA A 146 8.85 4.09 -30.34
C ALA A 146 9.70 2.89 -29.89
N VAL A 147 9.50 1.71 -30.48
CA VAL A 147 10.32 0.52 -30.21
C VAL A 147 11.79 0.77 -30.56
N SER A 148 12.06 1.33 -31.75
CA SER A 148 13.43 1.64 -32.18
C SER A 148 14.14 2.59 -31.22
N LEU A 149 13.43 3.63 -30.72
CA LEU A 149 13.99 4.54 -29.73
C LEU A 149 14.32 3.81 -28.43
N MET A 150 13.40 3.00 -27.90
CA MET A 150 13.60 2.30 -26.63
C MET A 150 14.69 1.22 -26.65
N GLN A 151 15.03 0.70 -27.84
CA GLN A 151 16.09 -0.29 -28.02
C GLN A 151 17.50 0.33 -27.96
N GLN A 152 17.63 1.65 -28.14
CA GLN A 152 18.92 2.32 -28.09
C GLN A 152 19.58 2.22 -26.71
N LYS A 153 20.89 2.47 -26.69
CA LYS A 153 21.65 2.67 -25.46
C LYS A 153 21.52 4.14 -25.06
N HIS A 154 20.91 4.41 -23.90
CA HIS A 154 20.56 5.78 -23.49
C HIS A 154 21.57 6.43 -22.57
N TYR A 155 22.38 5.63 -21.86
CA TYR A 155 23.43 6.11 -20.97
C TYR A 155 24.59 5.11 -20.88
N GLN A 156 25.70 5.57 -20.32
CA GLN A 156 26.86 4.77 -19.97
C GLN A 156 27.27 5.07 -18.54
N LEU A 157 27.63 4.03 -17.79
CA LEU A 157 28.04 4.12 -16.40
C LEU A 157 29.54 3.85 -16.25
N ASP A 158 30.21 4.65 -15.45
CA ASP A 158 31.58 4.43 -14.99
C ASP A 158 31.60 4.28 -13.47
N LYS A 159 31.75 3.04 -13.01
CA LYS A 159 31.74 2.68 -11.59
C LYS A 159 32.95 3.23 -10.83
N LYS A 160 34.10 3.37 -11.49
CA LYS A 160 35.34 3.82 -10.82
C LYS A 160 35.20 5.28 -10.42
N ASN A 161 34.60 6.09 -11.28
CA ASN A 161 34.44 7.53 -11.06
C ASN A 161 33.04 7.92 -10.54
N LEU A 162 32.12 6.97 -10.43
CA LEU A 162 30.70 7.19 -10.14
C LEU A 162 30.08 8.26 -11.05
N THR A 163 30.28 8.09 -12.35
CA THR A 163 29.69 8.97 -13.36
C THR A 163 28.68 8.25 -14.24
N ALA A 164 27.68 8.99 -14.70
CA ALA A 164 26.68 8.56 -15.65
C ALA A 164 26.64 9.53 -16.83
N THR A 165 26.98 9.04 -18.02
CA THR A 165 26.97 9.82 -19.27
C THR A 165 25.68 9.55 -20.03
N ARG A 166 24.89 10.59 -20.34
CA ARG A 166 23.71 10.47 -21.22
C ARG A 166 24.13 10.39 -22.68
N LEU A 167 23.50 9.51 -23.46
CA LEU A 167 23.80 9.31 -24.88
C LEU A 167 22.68 9.80 -25.80
N THR A 168 21.46 9.94 -25.26
CA THR A 168 20.28 10.33 -26.04
C THR A 168 19.35 11.22 -25.22
N ASN A 169 18.47 11.96 -25.90
CA ASN A 169 17.39 12.74 -25.28
C ASN A 169 16.10 11.94 -25.04
N VAL A 170 16.15 10.62 -25.16
CA VAL A 170 15.00 9.75 -24.92
C VAL A 170 14.57 9.87 -23.44
N PRO A 171 13.26 10.06 -23.17
CA PRO A 171 12.76 10.11 -21.80
C PRO A 171 12.97 8.76 -21.10
N LEU A 172 13.38 8.81 -19.84
CA LEU A 172 13.58 7.65 -18.98
C LEU A 172 12.67 7.75 -17.74
N VAL A 173 12.21 6.61 -17.24
CA VAL A 173 11.45 6.49 -15.99
C VAL A 173 11.93 5.29 -15.19
N MET A 174 12.09 5.47 -13.87
CA MET A 174 12.68 4.46 -12.98
C MET A 174 11.67 3.83 -12.00
N ASN A 175 10.37 4.02 -12.22
CA ASN A 175 9.34 3.72 -11.22
C ASN A 175 9.03 2.23 -11.03
N THR A 176 9.59 1.32 -11.86
CA THR A 176 9.31 -0.12 -11.84
C THR A 176 9.56 -0.77 -10.47
N PHE A 177 10.76 -0.61 -9.94
CA PHE A 177 11.18 -1.20 -8.66
C PHE A 177 11.84 -0.18 -7.72
N ALA A 178 11.91 1.11 -8.11
CA ALA A 178 12.47 2.17 -7.27
C ALA A 178 11.75 2.29 -5.92
N LYS A 179 10.42 2.12 -5.88
CA LYS A 179 9.68 2.08 -4.61
C LYS A 179 10.19 0.94 -3.72
N SER A 180 10.26 -0.29 -4.23
CA SER A 180 10.73 -1.44 -3.45
C SER A 180 12.17 -1.26 -2.95
N TYR A 181 13.03 -0.63 -3.76
CA TYR A 181 14.37 -0.23 -3.35
C TYR A 181 14.35 0.78 -2.18
N ILE A 182 13.52 1.82 -2.28
CA ILE A 182 13.36 2.84 -1.22
C ILE A 182 12.80 2.22 0.06
N ILE A 183 11.77 1.39 -0.04
CA ILE A 183 11.16 0.68 1.10
C ILE A 183 12.22 -0.16 1.82
N ASN A 184 13.07 -0.88 1.09
CA ASN A 184 14.12 -1.69 1.69
C ASN A 184 15.11 -0.86 2.52
N LEU A 185 15.57 0.27 1.97
CA LEU A 185 16.51 1.17 2.65
C LEU A 185 15.84 1.91 3.82
N ALA A 186 14.56 2.25 3.70
CA ALA A 186 13.78 2.82 4.80
C ALA A 186 13.64 1.85 5.97
N CYS A 187 13.40 0.55 5.71
CA CYS A 187 13.45 -0.48 6.75
C CYS A 187 14.83 -0.55 7.42
N ASP A 188 15.91 -0.51 6.62
CA ASP A 188 17.28 -0.54 7.16
C ASP A 188 17.60 0.68 8.02
N ALA A 189 17.11 1.87 7.62
CA ALA A 189 17.27 3.09 8.40
C ALA A 189 16.52 3.01 9.73
N ALA A 190 15.28 2.52 9.74
CA ALA A 190 14.50 2.31 10.96
C ALA A 190 15.22 1.38 11.94
N LEU A 191 15.62 0.18 11.48
CA LEU A 191 16.29 -0.83 12.31
C LEU A 191 17.64 -0.36 12.89
N LYS A 192 18.34 0.57 12.22
CA LYS A 192 19.61 1.13 12.70
C LYS A 192 19.44 2.28 13.69
N SER A 193 18.25 2.90 13.72
CA SER A 193 18.03 4.17 14.43
C SER A 193 17.52 4.02 15.86
N ALA A 194 16.96 2.86 16.21
CA ALA A 194 16.25 2.64 17.48
C ALA A 194 16.29 1.17 17.90
N ASP A 195 16.00 0.89 19.17
CA ASP A 195 15.90 -0.48 19.70
C ASP A 195 14.54 -1.11 19.35
N ILE A 196 14.39 -1.47 18.07
CA ILE A 196 13.23 -2.19 17.54
C ILE A 196 13.63 -3.59 17.11
N THR A 197 12.76 -4.58 17.33
CA THR A 197 13.04 -5.98 16.94
C THR A 197 12.58 -6.29 15.52
N SER A 198 11.68 -5.49 14.95
CA SER A 198 11.18 -5.69 13.59
C SER A 198 10.68 -4.40 12.95
N ALA A 199 10.72 -4.36 11.62
CA ALA A 199 10.17 -3.31 10.80
C ALA A 199 9.39 -3.88 9.60
N VAL A 200 8.16 -3.41 9.42
CA VAL A 200 7.36 -3.59 8.21
C VAL A 200 7.12 -2.21 7.62
N VAL A 201 7.50 -2.03 6.36
CA VAL A 201 7.23 -0.81 5.60
C VAL A 201 6.45 -1.20 4.36
N ASN A 202 5.29 -0.58 4.17
CA ASN A 202 4.40 -0.82 3.02
C ASN A 202 4.10 0.51 2.32
N ILE A 203 4.53 0.67 1.07
CA ILE A 203 4.22 1.86 0.26
C ILE A 203 3.42 1.45 -0.96
N GLY A 204 2.14 1.79 -0.94
CA GLY A 204 1.22 1.56 -2.06
C GLY A 204 1.05 0.10 -2.46
N GLY A 205 1.16 -0.83 -1.49
CA GLY A 205 0.97 -2.27 -1.68
C GLY A 205 2.25 -3.07 -1.94
N ASP A 206 3.41 -2.41 -2.03
CA ASP A 206 4.72 -3.05 -2.00
C ASP A 206 5.26 -3.00 -0.57
N LEU A 207 5.82 -4.10 -0.07
CA LEU A 207 6.19 -4.30 1.33
C LEU A 207 7.62 -4.83 1.46
N VAL A 208 8.29 -4.43 2.54
CA VAL A 208 9.47 -5.12 3.06
C VAL A 208 9.24 -5.39 4.54
N ILE A 209 9.47 -6.64 4.93
CA ILE A 209 9.31 -7.16 6.29
C ILE A 209 10.69 -7.62 6.75
N LYS A 210 11.17 -7.10 7.89
CA LYS A 210 12.48 -7.45 8.47
C LYS A 210 12.40 -7.62 9.98
N GLY A 211 13.25 -8.50 10.51
CA GLY A 211 13.40 -8.74 11.94
C GLY A 211 12.46 -9.83 12.47
N ASP A 212 12.23 -9.82 13.79
CA ASP A 212 11.44 -10.82 14.50
C ASP A 212 9.93 -10.53 14.41
N VAL A 213 9.39 -10.71 13.21
CA VAL A 213 7.95 -10.57 12.94
C VAL A 213 7.49 -11.56 11.88
N LEU A 214 6.30 -12.11 12.10
CA LEU A 214 5.52 -12.83 11.09
C LEU A 214 4.28 -11.98 10.79
N ASP A 215 4.31 -11.28 9.66
CA ASP A 215 3.24 -10.37 9.30
C ASP A 215 2.16 -11.08 8.46
N ALA A 216 0.90 -10.79 8.77
CA ALA A 216 -0.23 -11.25 7.97
C ALA A 216 -0.43 -10.28 6.79
N VAL A 217 -0.42 -10.78 5.55
CA VAL A 217 -0.53 -9.96 4.35
C VAL A 217 -1.69 -10.42 3.48
N ASN A 218 -2.68 -9.55 3.30
CA ASN A 218 -3.82 -9.77 2.42
C ASN A 218 -3.47 -9.43 0.97
N VAL A 219 -3.64 -10.39 0.07
CA VAL A 219 -3.49 -10.18 -1.37
C VAL A 219 -4.80 -9.67 -1.95
N THR A 220 -4.81 -8.44 -2.46
CA THR A 220 -6.02 -7.85 -3.03
C THR A 220 -6.53 -8.65 -4.24
N ASN A 221 -7.86 -8.74 -4.38
CA ASN A 221 -8.46 -9.26 -5.59
C ASN A 221 -8.49 -8.15 -6.66
N PRO A 222 -7.77 -8.27 -7.80
CA PRO A 222 -7.74 -7.22 -8.81
C PRO A 222 -9.08 -7.04 -9.55
N LEU A 223 -10.00 -7.99 -9.40
CA LEU A 223 -11.38 -7.90 -9.91
C LEU A 223 -12.33 -7.20 -8.92
N ALA A 224 -11.85 -6.89 -7.70
CA ALA A 224 -12.62 -6.25 -6.65
C ALA A 224 -11.91 -4.95 -6.22
N ASN A 225 -12.60 -3.83 -6.27
CA ASN A 225 -11.98 -2.51 -6.16
C ASN A 225 -12.23 -1.78 -4.84
N ALA A 226 -12.69 -2.49 -3.78
CA ALA A 226 -12.95 -1.92 -2.47
C ALA A 226 -11.98 -2.45 -1.40
N GLU A 227 -11.68 -1.60 -0.42
CA GLU A 227 -10.72 -1.88 0.66
C GLU A 227 -11.15 -3.04 1.56
N ASN A 228 -12.45 -3.28 1.69
CA ASN A 228 -13.02 -4.33 2.52
C ASN A 228 -13.47 -5.56 1.71
N ASN A 229 -13.02 -5.69 0.46
CA ASN A 229 -13.26 -6.92 -0.30
C ASN A 229 -12.43 -8.08 0.25
N THR A 230 -13.00 -9.29 0.16
CA THR A 230 -12.29 -10.52 0.54
C THR A 230 -10.99 -10.65 -0.27
N PRO A 231 -9.84 -10.83 0.40
CA PRO A 231 -8.57 -11.03 -0.29
C PRO A 231 -8.56 -12.38 -1.03
N LEU A 232 -7.75 -12.50 -2.08
CA LEU A 232 -7.54 -13.77 -2.79
C LEU A 232 -6.84 -14.80 -1.90
N ALA A 233 -5.92 -14.33 -1.06
CA ALA A 233 -5.21 -15.11 -0.08
C ALA A 233 -4.77 -14.19 1.08
N GLN A 234 -4.66 -14.77 2.27
CA GLN A 234 -3.89 -14.19 3.35
C GLN A 234 -2.57 -14.96 3.45
N LEU A 235 -1.46 -14.23 3.54
CA LEU A 235 -0.11 -14.77 3.64
C LEU A 235 0.43 -14.53 5.04
N LEU A 236 1.31 -15.42 5.53
CA LEU A 236 2.15 -15.22 6.69
C LEU A 236 3.59 -15.10 6.22
N VAL A 237 4.19 -13.92 6.37
CA VAL A 237 5.47 -13.59 5.76
C VAL A 237 6.43 -12.99 6.78
N SER A 238 7.68 -13.46 6.76
CA SER A 238 8.77 -12.96 7.60
C SER A 238 10.04 -12.83 6.76
N ASN A 239 10.80 -11.75 6.97
CA ASN A 239 12.10 -11.50 6.33
C ASN A 239 12.07 -11.64 4.80
N LYS A 240 11.08 -11.01 4.16
CA LYS A 240 10.89 -10.98 2.69
C LYS A 240 10.41 -9.61 2.24
N ALA A 241 10.53 -9.38 0.94
CA ALA A 241 9.81 -8.34 0.24
C ALA A 241 8.63 -8.91 -0.54
N ILE A 242 7.57 -8.12 -0.68
CA ILE A 242 6.39 -8.44 -1.47
C ILE A 242 6.11 -7.25 -2.38
N ALA A 243 5.82 -7.47 -3.65
CA ALA A 243 5.39 -6.41 -4.55
C ALA A 243 4.22 -6.88 -5.41
N THR A 244 3.31 -5.97 -5.73
CA THR A 244 2.19 -6.28 -6.61
C THR A 244 2.07 -5.22 -7.71
N SER A 245 2.15 -5.68 -8.96
CA SER A 245 1.94 -4.83 -10.14
C SER A 245 0.68 -5.30 -10.87
N GLY A 246 -0.09 -4.34 -11.39
CA GLY A 246 -1.35 -4.64 -12.06
C GLY A 246 -1.84 -3.52 -12.95
N ASN A 247 -2.64 -3.89 -13.95
CA ASN A 247 -3.01 -3.02 -15.06
C ASN A 247 -4.38 -2.31 -14.88
N TYR A 248 -5.03 -2.52 -13.74
CA TYR A 248 -6.42 -2.13 -13.47
C TYR A 248 -6.57 -0.78 -12.73
N ARG A 249 -5.49 -0.19 -12.23
CA ARG A 249 -5.54 1.07 -11.45
C ARG A 249 -5.18 2.32 -12.25
N ARG A 250 -4.40 2.19 -13.34
CA ARG A 250 -3.88 3.33 -14.13
C ARG A 250 -3.82 2.97 -15.62
N GLY A 251 -4.15 3.94 -16.47
CA GLY A 251 -4.25 3.75 -17.91
C GLY A 251 -4.85 4.96 -18.63
N ASN A 252 -5.13 4.78 -19.91
CA ASN A 252 -5.64 5.77 -20.82
C ASN A 252 -6.93 5.28 -21.49
N GLN A 253 -7.93 6.14 -21.58
CA GLN A 253 -9.16 5.87 -22.33
C GLN A 253 -8.99 6.39 -23.76
N ILE A 254 -9.21 5.53 -24.76
CA ILE A 254 -9.23 5.91 -26.18
C ILE A 254 -10.52 5.34 -26.79
N GLY A 255 -11.43 6.23 -27.16
CA GLY A 255 -12.79 5.89 -27.52
C GLY A 255 -13.50 5.17 -26.36
N LYS A 256 -14.00 3.97 -26.63
CA LYS A 256 -14.67 3.12 -25.62
C LYS A 256 -13.73 2.11 -24.94
N GLU A 257 -12.46 2.08 -25.35
CA GLU A 257 -11.50 1.10 -24.87
C GLU A 257 -10.54 1.68 -23.83
N TRP A 258 -10.23 0.88 -22.82
CA TRP A 258 -9.26 1.19 -21.76
C TRP A 258 -7.92 0.51 -22.05
N TYR A 259 -6.86 1.31 -22.01
CA TYR A 259 -5.49 0.88 -22.25
C TYR A 259 -4.64 1.03 -20.99
N ALA A 260 -4.02 -0.05 -20.54
CA ALA A 260 -3.18 -0.04 -19.33
C ALA A 260 -1.97 0.90 -19.44
N HIS A 261 -1.51 1.41 -18.29
CA HIS A 261 -0.24 2.15 -18.19
C HIS A 261 1.01 1.26 -18.28
N ILE A 262 0.86 -0.05 -18.07
CA ILE A 262 1.96 -1.01 -18.24
C ILE A 262 2.06 -1.33 -19.73
N ILE A 263 3.24 -1.09 -20.30
CA ILE A 263 3.52 -1.26 -21.72
C ILE A 263 4.62 -2.30 -21.88
N ASP A 264 4.51 -3.13 -22.92
CA ASP A 264 5.62 -3.95 -23.39
C ASP A 264 6.58 -3.10 -24.27
N PRO A 265 7.81 -2.79 -23.80
CA PRO A 265 8.75 -1.97 -24.56
C PRO A 265 9.19 -2.62 -25.88
N ARG A 266 9.03 -3.94 -26.02
CA ARG A 266 9.39 -4.69 -27.24
C ARG A 266 8.41 -4.45 -28.38
N THR A 267 7.18 -4.04 -28.05
CA THR A 267 6.10 -3.79 -29.03
C THR A 267 5.54 -2.37 -28.97
N ALA A 268 5.90 -1.61 -27.94
CA ALA A 268 5.31 -0.32 -27.58
C ALA A 268 3.79 -0.38 -27.34
N LYS A 269 3.21 -1.55 -27.02
CA LYS A 269 1.77 -1.73 -26.77
C LYS A 269 1.46 -1.98 -25.30
N PRO A 270 0.31 -1.47 -24.79
CA PRO A 270 -0.21 -1.79 -23.47
C PRO A 270 -0.45 -3.29 -23.31
N VAL A 271 -0.17 -3.79 -22.11
CA VAL A 271 -0.37 -5.21 -21.77
C VAL A 271 -1.86 -5.50 -21.52
N VAL A 272 -2.34 -6.67 -21.94
CA VAL A 272 -3.77 -7.04 -21.87
C VAL A 272 -4.07 -8.36 -21.14
N GLY A 273 -3.08 -9.25 -21.00
CA GLY A 273 -3.29 -10.63 -20.54
C GLY A 273 -3.31 -10.81 -19.02
N VAL A 274 -2.31 -10.27 -18.33
CA VAL A 274 -2.18 -10.30 -16.87
C VAL A 274 -2.76 -9.01 -16.30
N ILE A 275 -3.60 -9.13 -15.27
CA ILE A 275 -4.19 -7.99 -14.57
C ILE A 275 -3.54 -7.74 -13.20
N SER A 276 -2.93 -8.76 -12.60
CA SER A 276 -2.16 -8.62 -11.37
C SER A 276 -1.06 -9.67 -11.31
N ALA A 277 0.10 -9.30 -10.79
CA ALA A 277 1.16 -10.20 -10.41
C ALA A 277 1.70 -9.77 -9.04
N THR A 278 1.52 -10.64 -8.05
CA THR A 278 2.08 -10.51 -6.71
C THR A 278 3.30 -11.41 -6.60
N VAL A 279 4.43 -10.86 -6.16
CA VAL A 279 5.70 -11.58 -6.03
C VAL A 279 6.25 -11.41 -4.63
N ILE A 280 6.70 -12.51 -4.03
CA ILE A 280 7.46 -12.56 -2.77
C ILE A 280 8.91 -12.91 -3.13
N ALA A 281 9.89 -12.17 -2.62
CA ALA A 281 11.31 -12.44 -2.84
C ALA A 281 12.16 -12.07 -1.63
N ASN A 282 13.41 -12.56 -1.59
CA ASN A 282 14.39 -12.16 -0.58
C ASN A 282 14.82 -10.69 -0.73
N ASN A 283 14.98 -10.25 -1.98
CA ASN A 283 15.39 -8.90 -2.32
C ASN A 283 14.19 -8.07 -2.80
N ALA A 284 14.07 -6.84 -2.30
CA ALA A 284 12.94 -5.97 -2.63
C ALA A 284 12.94 -5.51 -4.10
N THR A 285 14.11 -5.24 -4.66
CA THR A 285 14.26 -4.92 -6.09
C THR A 285 13.80 -6.10 -6.94
N ASP A 286 14.16 -7.34 -6.58
CA ASP A 286 13.69 -8.54 -7.29
C ASP A 286 12.16 -8.66 -7.24
N ALA A 287 11.54 -8.47 -6.07
CA ALA A 287 10.08 -8.50 -5.94
C ALA A 287 9.41 -7.48 -6.87
N GLY A 288 9.83 -6.21 -6.80
CA GLY A 288 9.25 -5.12 -7.61
C GLY A 288 9.47 -5.30 -9.12
N ALA A 289 10.67 -5.74 -9.51
CA ALA A 289 11.02 -5.98 -10.90
C ALA A 289 10.21 -7.14 -11.48
N LEU A 290 10.18 -8.29 -10.80
CA LEU A 290 9.41 -9.45 -11.25
C LEU A 290 7.92 -9.16 -11.32
N ALA A 291 7.34 -8.48 -10.33
CA ALA A 291 5.92 -8.13 -10.34
C ALA A 291 5.56 -7.34 -11.62
N THR A 292 6.37 -6.37 -12.01
CA THR A 292 6.15 -5.63 -13.25
C THR A 292 6.46 -6.47 -14.49
N ALA A 293 7.56 -7.22 -14.50
CA ALA A 293 7.93 -8.07 -15.63
C ALA A 293 6.85 -9.11 -15.94
N PHE A 294 6.20 -9.70 -14.92
CA PHE A 294 5.16 -10.71 -15.10
C PHE A 294 3.86 -10.14 -15.68
N ASN A 295 3.66 -8.82 -15.63
CA ASN A 295 2.57 -8.18 -16.36
C ASN A 295 2.88 -8.04 -17.87
N VAL A 296 4.15 -8.08 -18.25
CA VAL A 296 4.64 -7.88 -19.63
C VAL A 296 4.95 -9.19 -20.33
N LEU A 297 5.61 -10.11 -19.62
CA LEU A 297 6.03 -11.41 -20.12
C LEU A 297 4.84 -12.36 -20.30
N SER A 298 4.97 -13.30 -21.22
CA SER A 298 4.12 -14.49 -21.24
C SER A 298 4.30 -15.29 -19.95
N LEU A 299 3.31 -16.13 -19.60
CA LEU A 299 3.39 -16.95 -18.39
C LEU A 299 4.62 -17.88 -18.39
N SER A 300 5.01 -18.43 -19.54
CA SER A 300 6.21 -19.27 -19.67
C SER A 300 7.51 -18.48 -19.49
N GLU A 301 7.61 -17.28 -20.07
CA GLU A 301 8.76 -16.40 -19.86
C GLU A 301 8.87 -15.99 -18.39
N ALA A 302 7.75 -15.65 -17.74
CA ALA A 302 7.69 -15.30 -16.33
C ALA A 302 8.15 -16.46 -15.43
N GLN A 303 7.66 -17.68 -15.69
CA GLN A 303 8.06 -18.90 -14.97
C GLN A 303 9.57 -19.18 -15.11
N ASN A 304 10.10 -19.08 -16.33
CA ASN A 304 11.52 -19.29 -16.58
C ASN A 304 12.38 -18.25 -15.87
N LEU A 305 11.98 -16.98 -15.92
CA LEU A 305 12.68 -15.91 -15.20
C LEU A 305 12.63 -16.12 -13.68
N ALA A 306 11.48 -16.49 -13.13
CA ALA A 306 11.32 -16.78 -11.69
C ALA A 306 12.28 -17.88 -11.23
N ALA A 307 12.44 -18.93 -12.04
CA ALA A 307 13.31 -20.07 -11.73
C ALA A 307 14.81 -19.70 -11.65
N THR A 308 15.21 -18.55 -12.21
CA THR A 308 16.60 -18.04 -12.10
C THR A 308 16.90 -17.33 -10.78
N ILE A 309 15.88 -17.12 -9.92
CA ILE A 309 16.02 -16.38 -8.67
C ILE A 309 15.53 -17.25 -7.51
N GLU A 310 16.44 -17.58 -6.61
CA GLU A 310 16.12 -18.41 -5.46
C GLU A 310 15.13 -17.72 -4.51
N GLY A 311 14.20 -18.50 -3.95
CA GLY A 311 13.28 -18.03 -2.92
C GLY A 311 12.14 -17.15 -3.42
N VAL A 312 11.96 -17.03 -4.75
CA VAL A 312 10.82 -16.33 -5.35
C VAL A 312 9.56 -17.19 -5.26
N ALA A 313 8.46 -16.58 -4.80
CA ALA A 313 7.12 -17.11 -4.93
C ALA A 313 6.20 -16.09 -5.59
N TYR A 314 5.16 -16.52 -6.30
CA TYR A 314 4.27 -15.58 -6.97
C TYR A 314 2.84 -16.10 -7.13
N LEU A 315 1.91 -15.16 -7.29
CA LEU A 315 0.54 -15.34 -7.74
C LEU A 315 0.25 -14.37 -8.89
N VAL A 316 -0.06 -14.92 -10.06
CA VAL A 316 -0.46 -14.16 -11.25
C VAL A 316 -1.96 -14.35 -11.48
N VAL A 317 -2.68 -13.25 -11.69
CA VAL A 317 -4.10 -13.24 -12.06
C VAL A 317 -4.23 -12.73 -13.48
N THR A 318 -4.80 -13.57 -14.34
CA THR A 318 -5.09 -13.20 -15.74
C THR A 318 -6.39 -12.41 -15.85
N LYS A 319 -6.60 -11.73 -16.99
CA LYS A 319 -7.84 -11.00 -17.30
C LYS A 319 -9.10 -11.88 -17.21
N GLY A 320 -8.99 -13.17 -17.47
CA GLY A 320 -10.08 -14.14 -17.32
C GLY A 320 -10.32 -14.60 -15.87
N GLY A 321 -9.60 -14.06 -14.89
CA GLY A 321 -9.68 -14.46 -13.48
C GLY A 321 -8.91 -15.74 -13.13
N LYS A 322 -8.25 -16.39 -14.10
CA LYS A 322 -7.40 -17.56 -13.83
C LYS A 322 -6.21 -17.12 -12.96
N MET A 323 -6.03 -17.84 -11.84
CA MET A 323 -4.90 -17.71 -10.94
C MET A 323 -3.81 -18.72 -11.31
N VAL A 324 -2.55 -18.27 -11.35
CA VAL A 324 -1.37 -19.08 -11.63
C VAL A 324 -0.36 -18.82 -10.52
N GLU A 325 -0.07 -19.86 -9.75
CA GLU A 325 0.80 -19.78 -8.58
C GLU A 325 2.15 -20.48 -8.85
N SER A 326 3.21 -20.02 -8.19
CA SER A 326 4.45 -20.78 -8.10
C SER A 326 4.27 -22.00 -7.18
N LYS A 327 5.09 -23.04 -7.37
CA LYS A 327 5.00 -24.27 -6.56
C LYS A 327 5.13 -24.00 -5.05
N ASN A 328 5.96 -23.03 -4.67
CA ASN A 328 6.23 -22.64 -3.29
C ASN A 328 5.29 -21.56 -2.73
N TRP A 329 4.34 -21.02 -3.51
CA TRP A 329 3.38 -20.01 -3.02
C TRP A 329 2.61 -20.50 -1.78
N ASN A 330 2.19 -21.76 -1.80
CA ASN A 330 1.43 -22.41 -0.75
C ASN A 330 2.17 -22.54 0.60
N LEU A 331 3.47 -22.24 0.66
CA LEU A 331 4.24 -22.16 1.91
C LEU A 331 3.92 -20.89 2.70
N PHE A 332 3.45 -19.84 2.03
CA PHE A 332 3.13 -18.56 2.66
C PHE A 332 1.64 -18.43 3.00
N VAL A 333 0.77 -19.21 2.38
CA VAL A 333 -0.69 -19.07 2.57
C VAL A 333 -1.09 -19.50 3.98
N ASP A 334 -1.76 -18.62 4.70
CA ASP A 334 -2.39 -18.94 5.99
C ASP A 334 -3.56 -19.89 5.77
N ARG A 335 -3.43 -21.13 6.26
CA ARG A 335 -4.47 -22.15 6.15
C ARG A 335 -5.41 -22.18 7.36
N SER A 336 -5.07 -21.48 8.45
CA SER A 336 -5.90 -21.43 9.66
C SER A 336 -7.26 -20.75 9.41
N LYS A 337 -7.37 -19.98 8.31
CA LYS A 337 -8.59 -19.29 7.88
C LYS A 337 -9.37 -20.00 6.77
N LYS A 338 -8.97 -21.20 6.35
CA LYS A 338 -9.80 -21.99 5.42
C LYS A 338 -10.99 -22.56 6.18
N GLU A 339 -12.18 -22.04 5.84
CA GLU A 339 -13.54 -22.48 6.21
C GLU A 339 -14.27 -21.64 7.29
N GLU A 340 -14.80 -20.49 6.89
CA GLU A 340 -16.21 -20.18 7.21
C GLU A 340 -17.05 -20.56 5.98
N LYS A 341 -17.39 -21.84 5.86
CA LYS A 341 -18.46 -22.28 4.96
C LYS A 341 -19.78 -21.83 5.57
N ASN A 342 -20.38 -20.79 4.98
CA ASN A 342 -21.71 -20.32 5.31
C ASN A 342 -22.76 -21.40 5.03
N ASN A 343 -23.13 -22.18 6.04
CA ASN A 343 -24.48 -22.73 6.16
C ASN A 343 -25.24 -21.82 7.12
N VAL A 344 -25.98 -20.84 6.60
CA VAL A 344 -26.88 -20.03 7.42
C VAL A 344 -28.23 -19.93 6.73
N GLN A 345 -29.25 -20.54 7.37
CA GLN A 345 -30.66 -20.37 7.06
C GLN A 345 -31.10 -18.95 7.39
N ALA A 346 -31.85 -18.32 6.50
CA ALA A 346 -32.48 -17.04 6.76
C ALA A 346 -33.52 -17.20 7.89
N ILE A 347 -33.25 -16.60 9.06
CA ILE A 347 -34.28 -16.44 10.09
C ILE A 347 -35.09 -15.19 9.71
N MET A 348 -36.30 -15.42 9.19
CA MET A 348 -37.26 -14.36 8.93
C MET A 348 -37.96 -13.95 10.23
N VAL A 349 -37.89 -12.67 10.57
CA VAL A 349 -38.86 -12.03 11.46
C VAL A 349 -39.40 -10.80 10.73
N GLY A 350 -40.64 -10.89 10.22
CA GLY A 350 -41.39 -9.78 9.63
C GLY A 350 -41.65 -9.88 8.13
N SER A 351 -42.70 -9.19 7.67
CA SER A 351 -43.19 -9.11 6.28
C SER A 351 -42.28 -8.33 5.31
N GLU A 352 -41.02 -8.10 5.69
CA GLU A 352 -40.09 -7.26 4.95
C GLU A 352 -39.28 -8.08 3.94
N LYS A 353 -39.12 -7.55 2.72
CA LYS A 353 -38.38 -8.23 1.66
C LYS A 353 -36.88 -8.21 1.98
N ALA A 354 -36.23 -9.36 1.99
CA ALA A 354 -34.77 -9.47 2.17
C ALA A 354 -33.98 -8.68 1.12
N TRP A 355 -32.76 -8.27 1.47
CA TRP A 355 -31.79 -7.65 0.55
C TRP A 355 -31.63 -8.48 -0.72
N ASP A 356 -31.58 -7.81 -1.88
CA ASP A 356 -31.35 -8.47 -3.16
C ASP A 356 -29.83 -8.63 -3.39
N PRO A 357 -29.27 -9.86 -3.42
CA PRO A 357 -27.83 -10.08 -3.55
C PRO A 357 -27.21 -9.53 -4.84
N LYS A 358 -28.04 -9.16 -5.84
CA LYS A 358 -27.61 -8.49 -7.07
C LYS A 358 -27.26 -7.02 -6.85
N TYR A 359 -27.60 -6.44 -5.70
CA TYR A 359 -27.31 -5.05 -5.36
C TYR A 359 -26.15 -4.94 -4.36
N GLU A 360 -25.42 -3.84 -4.45
CA GLU A 360 -24.38 -3.42 -3.52
C GLU A 360 -24.48 -1.92 -3.28
N LEU A 361 -24.05 -1.48 -2.09
CA LEU A 361 -23.75 -0.08 -1.82
C LEU A 361 -22.25 0.14 -1.93
N THR A 362 -21.84 1.10 -2.76
CA THR A 362 -20.44 1.55 -2.85
C THR A 362 -20.31 2.93 -2.22
N ILE A 363 -19.33 3.09 -1.34
CA ILE A 363 -18.98 4.34 -0.65
C ILE A 363 -17.62 4.77 -1.19
N ASN A 364 -17.60 5.81 -2.01
CA ASN A 364 -16.37 6.39 -2.54
C ASN A 364 -16.10 7.70 -1.82
N PHE A 365 -14.91 7.88 -1.26
CA PHE A 365 -14.54 9.12 -0.59
C PHE A 365 -13.07 9.46 -0.77
N GLU A 366 -12.75 10.71 -0.56
CA GLU A 366 -11.40 11.23 -0.69
C GLU A 366 -11.02 12.08 0.51
N PHE A 367 -9.93 11.73 1.20
CA PHE A 367 -9.40 12.58 2.27
C PHE A 367 -8.87 13.90 1.71
N ASN A 368 -9.08 14.99 2.45
CA ASN A 368 -8.43 16.25 2.15
C ASN A 368 -6.91 16.09 2.21
N LYS A 369 -6.20 16.76 1.29
CA LYS A 369 -4.75 16.73 1.28
C LYS A 369 -4.23 17.42 2.53
N ILE A 370 -3.56 16.66 3.39
CA ILE A 370 -2.93 17.20 4.59
C ILE A 370 -1.55 17.73 4.18
N ALA A 371 -1.20 18.93 4.60
CA ALA A 371 0.12 19.49 4.33
C ALA A 371 1.19 18.75 5.15
N GLY A 372 2.32 18.43 4.51
CA GLY A 372 3.45 17.73 5.13
C GLY A 372 3.24 16.21 5.34
N ASN A 373 4.20 15.57 6.02
CA ASN A 373 4.14 14.17 6.40
C ASN A 373 3.27 14.00 7.65
N SER A 374 1.97 14.22 7.50
CA SER A 374 1.00 14.04 8.58
C SER A 374 0.32 12.67 8.46
N HIS A 375 0.03 12.06 9.61
CA HIS A 375 -0.67 10.79 9.65
C HIS A 375 -2.04 10.88 8.98
N ARG A 376 -2.44 9.77 8.35
CA ARG A 376 -3.82 9.60 7.87
C ARG A 376 -4.79 9.69 9.07
N PRO A 377 -5.95 10.36 8.93
CA PRO A 377 -6.97 10.40 9.97
C PRO A 377 -7.40 8.98 10.38
N PHE A 378 -7.76 8.81 11.64
CA PHE A 378 -8.48 7.63 12.10
C PHE A 378 -9.86 7.65 11.44
N THR A 379 -10.38 6.50 11.03
CA THR A 379 -11.64 6.43 10.29
C THR A 379 -12.40 5.16 10.64
N ALA A 380 -13.67 5.31 11.04
CA ALA A 380 -14.60 4.21 11.18
C ALA A 380 -15.76 4.38 10.19
N ILE A 381 -16.13 3.28 9.52
CA ILE A 381 -17.27 3.24 8.60
C ILE A 381 -18.17 2.08 9.01
N TRP A 382 -19.42 2.37 9.32
CA TRP A 382 -20.41 1.37 9.71
C TRP A 382 -21.81 1.74 9.23
N VAL A 383 -22.69 0.75 9.26
CA VAL A 383 -24.10 0.90 8.88
C VAL A 383 -24.98 0.71 10.11
N GLU A 384 -25.95 1.59 10.28
CA GLU A 384 -27.02 1.50 11.27
C GLU A 384 -28.38 1.27 10.60
N ASN A 385 -29.27 0.55 11.28
CA ASN A 385 -30.68 0.45 10.89
C ASN A 385 -31.48 1.70 11.31
N ASP A 386 -32.78 1.71 11.06
CA ASP A 386 -33.72 2.78 11.44
C ASP A 386 -33.82 3.01 12.96
N LYS A 387 -33.55 1.97 13.77
CA LYS A 387 -33.46 2.02 15.24
C LYS A 387 -32.11 2.53 15.75
N LYS A 388 -31.18 2.91 14.87
CA LYS A 388 -29.80 3.33 15.19
C LYS A 388 -28.94 2.22 15.79
N GLU A 389 -29.30 0.96 15.55
CA GLU A 389 -28.49 -0.19 15.96
C GLU A 389 -27.46 -0.48 14.87
N ALA A 390 -26.20 -0.74 15.25
CA ALA A 390 -25.15 -1.08 14.30
C ALA A 390 -25.38 -2.47 13.70
N VAL A 391 -25.40 -2.52 12.38
CA VAL A 391 -25.71 -3.71 11.57
C VAL A 391 -24.43 -4.35 11.05
N ARG A 392 -23.51 -3.51 10.56
CA ARG A 392 -22.30 -3.94 9.88
C ARG A 392 -21.18 -2.93 10.09
N ASN A 393 -20.03 -3.40 10.52
CA ASN A 393 -18.78 -2.66 10.47
C ASN A 393 -18.12 -2.89 9.09
N LEU A 394 -17.86 -1.80 8.37
CA LEU A 394 -17.31 -1.86 7.01
C LEU A 394 -15.81 -1.61 6.97
N ALA A 395 -15.31 -0.68 7.80
CA ALA A 395 -13.88 -0.38 7.91
C ALA A 395 -13.57 0.26 9.28
N LEU A 396 -12.37 -0.01 9.79
CA LEU A 396 -11.76 0.69 10.91
C LEU A 396 -10.27 0.90 10.61
N TRP A 397 -9.84 2.15 10.52
CA TRP A 397 -8.46 2.54 10.26
C TRP A 397 -7.96 3.42 11.39
N PHE A 398 -6.82 3.06 11.96
CA PHE A 398 -6.21 3.80 13.06
C PHE A 398 -4.71 3.51 13.12
N ASN A 399 -3.96 4.38 13.82
CA ASN A 399 -2.51 4.21 13.99
C ASN A 399 -2.21 3.65 15.38
N LYS A 400 -2.57 4.39 16.44
CA LYS A 400 -2.36 3.98 17.82
C LYS A 400 -3.70 3.60 18.46
N ALA A 401 -3.79 2.38 18.99
CA ALA A 401 -5.01 1.86 19.61
C ALA A 401 -5.56 2.76 20.74
N ARG A 402 -4.68 3.52 21.43
CA ARG A 402 -5.07 4.47 22.48
C ARG A 402 -5.97 5.61 21.99
N TRP A 403 -5.95 5.92 20.69
CA TRP A 403 -6.73 6.99 20.08
C TRP A 403 -8.02 6.50 19.43
N VAL A 404 -8.25 5.18 19.35
CA VAL A 404 -9.54 4.64 18.87
C VAL A 404 -10.74 5.12 19.70
N PRO A 405 -10.62 5.35 21.04
CA PRO A 405 -11.68 6.02 21.81
C PRO A 405 -12.10 7.41 21.31
N ASP A 406 -11.25 8.10 20.52
CA ASP A 406 -11.59 9.40 19.93
C ASP A 406 -12.54 9.28 18.73
N LEU A 407 -12.71 8.07 18.18
CA LEU A 407 -13.86 7.73 17.32
C LEU A 407 -15.06 7.44 18.23
N ARG A 408 -15.56 8.48 18.89
CA ARG A 408 -16.43 8.38 20.07
C ARG A 408 -17.72 7.61 19.78
N ASN A 409 -18.34 7.84 18.61
CA ASN A 409 -19.59 7.21 18.23
C ASN A 409 -19.37 5.72 17.97
N TRP A 410 -18.35 5.38 17.17
CA TRP A 410 -18.02 4.01 16.85
C TRP A 410 -17.57 3.21 18.08
N TYR A 411 -16.70 3.80 18.91
CA TYR A 411 -16.11 3.14 20.07
C TYR A 411 -17.16 2.83 21.14
N LYS A 412 -18.15 3.71 21.34
CA LYS A 412 -19.29 3.45 22.23
C LYS A 412 -20.01 2.15 21.89
N ILE A 413 -20.10 1.81 20.60
CA ILE A 413 -20.82 0.63 20.11
C ILE A 413 -19.90 -0.61 20.06
N ASN A 414 -18.63 -0.43 19.70
CA ASN A 414 -17.74 -1.53 19.32
C ASN A 414 -16.59 -1.81 20.32
N SER A 415 -16.47 -1.06 21.42
CA SER A 415 -15.30 -1.15 22.32
C SER A 415 -15.01 -2.55 22.86
N VAL A 416 -16.03 -3.37 23.13
CA VAL A 416 -15.84 -4.76 23.61
C VAL A 416 -15.20 -5.62 22.53
N LYS A 417 -15.76 -5.62 21.31
CA LYS A 417 -15.23 -6.35 20.15
C LYS A 417 -13.84 -5.85 19.76
N PHE A 418 -13.63 -4.54 19.79
CA PHE A 418 -12.33 -3.92 19.55
C PHE A 418 -11.28 -4.41 20.57
N LYS A 419 -11.57 -4.35 21.87
CA LYS A 419 -10.63 -4.79 22.91
C LYS A 419 -10.29 -6.29 22.83
N ALA A 420 -11.21 -7.11 22.30
CA ALA A 420 -10.98 -8.54 22.11
C ALA A 420 -10.02 -8.85 20.95
N ASP A 421 -9.98 -8.01 19.91
CA ASP A 421 -9.13 -8.21 18.71
C ASP A 421 -8.47 -6.91 18.21
N ASN A 422 -7.80 -6.17 19.09
CA ASN A 422 -7.11 -4.91 18.74
C ASN A 422 -5.70 -5.12 18.15
N LYS A 423 -5.35 -6.35 17.74
CA LYS A 423 -4.01 -6.72 17.25
C LYS A 423 -3.99 -7.28 15.84
N ASN A 424 -5.13 -7.38 15.17
CA ASN A 424 -5.22 -7.92 13.82
C ASN A 424 -5.02 -6.83 12.77
N TYR A 425 -3.75 -6.50 12.50
CA TYR A 425 -3.34 -5.54 11.46
C TYR A 425 -2.76 -6.30 10.28
N ALA A 426 -3.58 -6.96 9.47
CA ALA A 426 -3.06 -7.53 8.23
C ALA A 426 -2.65 -6.39 7.30
N SER A 427 -1.38 -6.37 6.85
CA SER A 427 -0.98 -5.48 5.77
C SER A 427 -1.66 -5.91 4.47
N VAL A 428 -1.67 -5.03 3.48
CA VAL A 428 -2.30 -5.29 2.18
C VAL A 428 -1.28 -5.14 1.06
N THR A 429 -1.22 -6.13 0.17
CA THR A 429 -0.48 -6.04 -1.09
C THR A 429 -1.43 -5.98 -2.28
N GLY A 430 -1.17 -5.07 -3.21
CA GLY A 430 -2.03 -4.79 -4.36
C GLY A 430 -1.42 -3.78 -5.31
N ALA A 431 -1.99 -3.65 -6.51
CA ALA A 431 -1.51 -2.64 -7.44
C ALA A 431 -1.70 -1.23 -6.86
N THR A 432 -0.65 -0.42 -6.99
CA THR A 432 -0.60 0.91 -6.38
C THR A 432 -1.75 1.81 -6.82
N ARG A 433 -2.45 2.35 -5.82
CA ARG A 433 -3.50 3.37 -6.00
C ARG A 433 -2.94 4.77 -5.82
N ASN A 434 -3.72 5.75 -6.27
CA ASN A 434 -3.47 7.15 -5.94
C ASN A 434 -3.80 7.41 -4.46
N PRO A 435 -3.09 8.35 -3.81
CA PRO A 435 -3.28 8.64 -2.39
C PRO A 435 -4.66 9.25 -2.14
N GLY A 436 -5.14 9.13 -0.91
CA GLY A 436 -6.33 9.81 -0.43
C GLY A 436 -7.67 9.31 -0.94
N LYS A 437 -7.74 8.49 -2.01
CA LYS A 437 -8.99 8.00 -2.61
C LYS A 437 -9.32 6.56 -2.19
N TYR A 438 -10.54 6.38 -1.69
CA TYR A 438 -10.97 5.14 -1.05
C TYR A 438 -12.34 4.69 -1.55
N THR A 439 -12.49 3.37 -1.68
CA THR A 439 -13.78 2.73 -1.99
C THR A 439 -14.05 1.65 -0.95
N VAL A 440 -15.20 1.71 -0.30
CA VAL A 440 -15.69 0.69 0.64
C VAL A 440 -17.04 0.20 0.15
N LYS A 441 -17.33 -1.10 0.30
CA LYS A 441 -18.58 -1.69 -0.18
C LYS A 441 -19.38 -2.34 0.93
N TRP A 442 -20.69 -2.36 0.76
CA TRP A 442 -21.59 -3.16 1.57
C TRP A 442 -22.49 -3.99 0.67
N ASP A 443 -22.51 -5.30 0.91
CA ASP A 443 -23.26 -6.29 0.14
C ASP A 443 -24.62 -6.62 0.77
N GLY A 444 -25.06 -5.84 1.77
CA GLY A 444 -26.32 -6.03 2.47
C GLY A 444 -26.27 -7.06 3.58
N LYS A 445 -25.08 -7.45 4.05
CA LYS A 445 -24.94 -8.42 5.14
C LYS A 445 -24.66 -7.77 6.50
N THR A 446 -25.09 -8.42 7.57
CA THR A 446 -24.69 -8.11 8.95
C THR A 446 -23.24 -8.53 9.22
N ASP A 447 -22.66 -8.18 10.36
CA ASP A 447 -21.36 -8.70 10.81
C ASP A 447 -21.30 -10.24 10.84
N ASN A 448 -22.44 -10.92 11.01
CA ASN A 448 -22.56 -12.38 11.04
C ASN A 448 -22.79 -13.01 9.64
N GLY A 449 -22.81 -12.20 8.58
CA GLY A 449 -22.95 -12.69 7.20
C GLY A 449 -24.39 -12.90 6.72
N GLU A 450 -25.39 -12.55 7.52
CA GLU A 450 -26.81 -12.68 7.18
C GLU A 450 -27.29 -11.47 6.37
N PHE A 451 -28.17 -11.66 5.39
CA PHE A 451 -28.76 -10.54 4.65
C PHE A 451 -29.76 -9.76 5.50
N VAL A 452 -29.67 -8.44 5.43
CA VAL A 452 -30.60 -7.53 6.09
C VAL A 452 -31.89 -7.36 5.28
N PRO A 453 -33.01 -6.89 5.87
CA PRO A 453 -34.20 -6.52 5.09
C PRO A 453 -33.94 -5.28 4.23
N GLN A 454 -34.69 -5.12 3.14
CA GLN A 454 -34.72 -3.87 2.39
C GLN A 454 -35.38 -2.78 3.23
N GLY A 455 -34.75 -1.61 3.33
CA GLY A 455 -35.23 -0.58 4.25
C GLY A 455 -34.35 0.65 4.27
N ASN A 456 -34.55 1.47 5.30
CA ASN A 456 -33.73 2.65 5.55
C ASN A 456 -32.50 2.26 6.36
N TYR A 457 -31.34 2.65 5.87
CA TYR A 457 -30.07 2.47 6.55
C TYR A 457 -29.31 3.77 6.60
N THR A 458 -28.64 4.01 7.71
CA THR A 458 -27.75 5.16 7.87
C THR A 458 -26.31 4.70 7.77
N ILE A 459 -25.59 5.23 6.80
CA ILE A 459 -24.16 4.99 6.62
C ILE A 459 -23.41 6.10 7.34
N ASN A 460 -22.55 5.68 8.28
CA ASN A 460 -21.78 6.57 9.12
C ASN A 460 -20.31 6.50 8.71
N ILE A 461 -19.67 7.65 8.58
CA ILE A 461 -18.23 7.80 8.38
C ILE A 461 -17.74 8.77 9.46
N GLU A 462 -17.06 8.25 10.46
CA GLU A 462 -16.46 9.04 11.55
C GLU A 462 -14.96 9.13 11.32
N THR A 463 -14.41 10.34 11.41
CA THR A 463 -12.99 10.63 11.22
C THR A 463 -12.45 11.41 12.40
N SER A 464 -11.26 11.04 12.89
CA SER A 464 -10.62 11.70 14.02
C SER A 464 -9.11 11.84 13.81
N LYS A 465 -8.47 12.79 14.51
CA LYS A 465 -7.01 12.99 14.54
C LYS A 465 -6.48 13.09 15.96
N GLU A 466 -5.26 12.61 16.16
CA GLU A 466 -4.50 12.84 17.41
C GLU A 466 -4.40 14.35 17.66
N HIS A 467 -5.00 14.81 18.75
CA HIS A 467 -5.12 16.24 19.11
C HIS A 467 -5.79 17.12 18.05
N GLY A 468 -6.71 16.56 17.25
CA GLY A 468 -7.34 17.27 16.13
C GLY A 468 -8.86 17.24 16.16
N THR A 469 -9.43 17.19 14.96
CA THR A 469 -10.86 17.16 14.68
C THR A 469 -11.48 15.82 15.06
N ASP A 470 -12.78 15.83 15.37
CA ASP A 470 -13.64 14.66 15.52
C ASP A 470 -14.92 14.97 14.74
N GLU A 471 -15.08 14.31 13.59
CA GLU A 471 -16.09 14.66 12.59
C GLU A 471 -16.86 13.40 12.18
N ILE A 472 -18.18 13.54 11.98
CA ILE A 472 -19.02 12.43 11.53
C ILE A 472 -19.95 12.84 10.40
N LEU A 473 -19.90 12.08 9.31
CA LEU A 473 -20.84 12.16 8.19
C LEU A 473 -21.86 11.04 8.32
N ARG A 474 -23.14 11.40 8.33
CA ARG A 474 -24.26 10.45 8.38
C ARG A 474 -25.10 10.60 7.12
N GLN A 475 -25.24 9.52 6.36
CA GLN A 475 -26.08 9.49 5.17
C GLN A 475 -27.15 8.40 5.30
N THR A 476 -28.41 8.82 5.48
CA THR A 476 -29.55 7.90 5.43
C THR A 476 -29.95 7.63 3.99
N MET A 477 -30.17 6.36 3.65
CA MET A 477 -30.60 5.91 2.33
C MET A 477 -31.67 4.82 2.46
N GLU A 478 -32.69 4.92 1.61
CA GLU A 478 -33.63 3.83 1.39
C GLU A 478 -33.02 2.86 0.37
N LEU A 479 -32.68 1.65 0.80
CA LEU A 479 -31.99 0.63 0.01
C LEU A 479 -32.96 -0.49 -0.36
N LYS A 480 -33.70 -0.29 -1.46
CA LYS A 480 -34.71 -1.22 -2.02
C LYS A 480 -34.26 -1.71 -3.42
N LYS A 481 -35.17 -1.94 -4.38
CA LYS A 481 -34.83 -2.37 -5.76
C LYS A 481 -34.59 -1.24 -6.77
N ALA A 482 -34.36 -0.01 -6.30
CA ALA A 482 -34.07 1.14 -7.15
C ALA A 482 -32.62 1.60 -6.93
N THR A 483 -31.88 1.82 -8.02
CA THR A 483 -30.53 2.39 -7.91
C THR A 483 -30.61 3.81 -7.34
N LYS A 484 -29.74 4.15 -6.40
CA LYS A 484 -29.74 5.46 -5.75
C LYS A 484 -28.31 5.94 -5.56
N LYS A 485 -28.05 7.17 -6.01
CA LYS A 485 -26.74 7.81 -5.86
C LYS A 485 -26.89 9.14 -5.14
N VAL A 486 -26.08 9.35 -4.11
CA VAL A 486 -26.05 10.60 -3.31
C VAL A 486 -24.60 11.03 -3.16
N SER A 487 -24.32 12.31 -3.36
CA SER A 487 -22.98 12.88 -3.20
C SER A 487 -23.02 14.04 -2.20
N ASN A 488 -22.09 14.03 -1.26
CA ASN A 488 -21.94 15.07 -0.24
C ASN A 488 -20.59 15.76 -0.38
N LYS A 489 -20.53 17.04 0.00
CA LYS A 489 -19.31 17.87 -0.03
C LYS A 489 -18.24 17.48 1.02
N GLY A 490 -18.45 16.41 1.77
CA GLY A 490 -17.54 15.96 2.82
C GLY A 490 -17.52 16.89 4.05
N ASN A 491 -16.39 16.94 4.75
CA ASN A 491 -16.14 17.71 5.98
C ASN A 491 -14.66 18.20 6.02
N VAL A 492 -14.13 18.51 7.20
CA VAL A 492 -12.73 18.96 7.36
C VAL A 492 -11.72 17.89 6.94
N GLU A 493 -12.03 16.61 7.10
CA GLU A 493 -11.13 15.50 6.79
C GLU A 493 -11.39 14.87 5.43
N ILE A 494 -12.62 14.91 4.95
CA ILE A 494 -13.07 14.30 3.70
C ILE A 494 -13.47 15.39 2.71
N SER A 495 -12.84 15.44 1.55
CA SER A 495 -13.12 16.42 0.49
C SER A 495 -14.46 16.17 -0.24
N ASN A 496 -14.82 14.91 -0.40
CA ASN A 496 -16.04 14.47 -1.05
C ASN A 496 -16.37 13.04 -0.62
N VAL A 497 -17.67 12.71 -0.66
CA VAL A 497 -18.13 11.33 -0.51
C VAL A 497 -19.33 11.09 -1.44
N THR A 498 -19.37 9.91 -2.05
CA THR A 498 -20.47 9.46 -2.89
C THR A 498 -20.91 8.07 -2.45
N PHE A 499 -22.21 7.95 -2.17
CA PHE A 499 -22.90 6.72 -1.85
C PHE A 499 -23.68 6.27 -3.09
N ASP A 500 -23.33 5.11 -3.64
CA ASP A 500 -23.89 4.58 -4.88
C ASP A 500 -24.45 3.17 -4.63
N PHE A 501 -25.76 3.11 -4.43
CA PHE A 501 -26.50 1.86 -4.34
C PHE A 501 -26.94 1.42 -5.73
N ARG A 502 -26.39 0.30 -6.19
CA ARG A 502 -26.45 -0.12 -7.59
C ARG A 502 -26.52 -1.63 -7.73
N LYS A 503 -26.86 -2.07 -8.93
CA LYS A 503 -26.70 -3.48 -9.34
C LYS A 503 -25.23 -3.77 -9.61
N LYS A 504 -24.74 -4.93 -9.15
CA LYS A 504 -23.35 -5.40 -9.29
C LYS A 504 -22.92 -5.58 -10.74
#